data_AF-A0A242LBH7-F1
#
_entry.id   AF-A0A242LBH7-F1
#
_cell.length_a   1.000
_cell.length_b   1.000
_cell.length_c   1.000
_cell.angle_alpha   90.00
_cell.angle_beta   90.00
_cell.angle_gamma   90.00
#
_symmetry.space_group_name_H-M   'P 1'
#
loop_
_entity.id
_entity.type
_entity.pdbx_description
1 polymer ?
#
loop_
_entity_poly.entity_id
_entity_poly.type
_entity_poly.pdbx_seq_one_letter_code
_entity_poly.pdbx_strand_id
1 'polypeptide(L)'
;MKKTKNIKTAVIGSALVCVLALGGYIGYSQFYPSENESQEVNKGDFPAIKKKEKAEPVIPKKSATKKTMGPTIKPETSSSSVETFRSDSGSNFQSERKTALNLLDNQIKDEQKQAKAQPITLPVVNDFKPVNPTPVDPIKPKPITPQPKPTPDPEPEPTPPPNPPVEIVDYNALIALVQQAESIHLENYFTAGAEVVRTELIIAQRMIDEQGNSQTAVNNQHDRLQNALNALVLLGNKTDLQTLYDQSEKIKTDIYTDESVAEFQAAKAQVNEVLTTVEVTQETIDLAKMKLQQAIDSLKEKEEPYLSLAYLQRLVTEAKRISLSDYTVTTGLQFQNKLDQVTIYLVGGTYTKVENEQYLKELQEAMNRLQKKADLTQLKALEAEAASIDRTLYTDESLAALDSILSKVREALSNDELTQEQADILVQELSQAINKLTEKEVTPDE
;
A
#
# COMPACT_ATOMS: atom_id res chain seq x y z
N MET A 1 -34.90 -4.13 -36.46
CA MET A 1 -33.66 -4.02 -35.67
C MET A 1 -33.98 -4.33 -34.21
N LYS A 2 -33.57 -5.49 -33.72
CA LYS A 2 -33.92 -6.04 -32.40
C LYS A 2 -32.87 -5.62 -31.35
N LYS A 3 -33.42 -5.33 -30.15
CA LYS A 3 -32.81 -5.20 -28.80
C LYS A 3 -31.73 -6.29 -28.55
N THR A 4 -30.72 -6.11 -27.70
CA THR A 4 -30.84 -5.99 -26.23
C THR A 4 -29.56 -5.54 -25.50
N LYS A 5 -29.79 -4.69 -24.48
CA LYS A 5 -29.29 -4.68 -23.08
C LYS A 5 -27.78 -4.63 -22.73
N ASN A 6 -27.42 -3.48 -22.17
CA ASN A 6 -26.88 -3.26 -20.80
C ASN A 6 -26.15 -4.41 -20.10
N ILE A 7 -24.86 -4.20 -19.83
CA ILE A 7 -24.24 -4.51 -18.52
C ILE A 7 -23.38 -3.30 -18.12
N LYS A 8 -23.75 -2.72 -16.97
CA LYS A 8 -22.95 -1.74 -16.23
C LYS A 8 -21.74 -2.48 -15.67
N THR A 9 -20.51 -2.11 -16.04
CA THR A 9 -19.33 -2.50 -15.29
C THR A 9 -19.11 -1.49 -14.17
N ALA A 10 -19.16 -2.01 -12.96
CA ALA A 10 -19.18 -1.28 -11.72
C ALA A 10 -17.90 -0.47 -11.50
N VAL A 11 -18.10 0.77 -11.07
CA VAL A 11 -17.13 1.57 -10.34
C VAL A 11 -16.81 0.79 -9.06
N ILE A 12 -15.65 0.15 -8.99
CA ILE A 12 -15.12 -0.33 -7.71
C ILE A 12 -14.44 0.86 -7.05
N GLY A 13 -15.24 1.59 -6.27
CA GLY A 13 -14.71 2.40 -5.19
C GLY A 13 -14.14 1.47 -4.14
N SER A 14 -12.83 1.33 -4.08
CA SER A 14 -12.16 0.75 -2.91
C SER A 14 -11.86 1.88 -1.95
N ALA A 15 -12.64 1.87 -0.87
CA ALA A 15 -12.69 2.87 0.17
C ALA A 15 -11.30 3.20 0.75
N LEU A 16 -11.08 4.51 0.80
CA LEU A 16 -10.18 5.20 1.69
C LEU A 16 -10.45 4.75 3.13
N VAL A 17 -9.58 3.93 3.71
CA VAL A 17 -9.57 3.69 5.15
C VAL A 17 -8.19 4.10 5.66
N CYS A 18 -8.03 5.40 5.90
CA CYS A 18 -7.16 5.86 6.95
C CYS A 18 -7.70 5.26 8.26
N VAL A 19 -7.18 4.10 8.66
CA VAL A 19 -7.43 3.59 10.00
C VAL A 19 -6.69 4.52 10.97
N LEU A 20 -7.42 5.53 11.45
CA LEU A 20 -7.18 6.17 12.72
C LEU A 20 -7.35 5.11 13.80
N ALA A 21 -6.30 4.34 14.07
CA ALA A 21 -6.22 3.48 15.25
C ALA A 21 -5.82 4.34 16.45
N LEU A 22 -6.74 5.20 16.88
CA LEU A 22 -6.75 5.84 18.19
C LEU A 22 -8.01 5.34 18.90
N GLY A 23 -7.91 4.16 19.51
CA GLY A 23 -9.01 3.59 20.26
C GLY A 23 -8.71 2.17 20.72
N GLY A 24 -8.20 2.03 21.94
CA GLY A 24 -8.12 0.72 22.59
C GLY A 24 -7.04 0.59 23.65
N TYR A 25 -7.01 1.45 24.66
CA TYR A 25 -6.29 1.15 25.90
C TYR A 25 -7.21 1.32 27.09
N ILE A 26 -7.99 0.29 27.39
CA ILE A 26 -8.56 0.07 28.73
C ILE A 26 -8.47 -1.42 29.05
N GLY A 27 -7.71 -1.74 30.09
CA GLY A 27 -8.00 -2.88 30.97
C GLY A 27 -7.00 -4.02 30.90
N TYR A 28 -5.97 -3.97 31.74
CA TYR A 28 -5.48 -5.21 32.37
C TYR A 28 -5.24 -4.96 33.86
N SER A 29 -6.17 -5.50 34.66
CA SER A 29 -5.99 -5.71 36.09
C SER A 29 -6.27 -7.18 36.41
N GLN A 30 -5.27 -7.81 37.03
CA GLN A 30 -5.30 -8.99 37.91
C GLN A 30 -5.45 -10.43 37.38
N PHE A 31 -4.69 -11.30 38.08
CA PHE A 31 -4.77 -12.77 38.27
C PHE A 31 -4.10 -13.65 37.18
N TYR A 32 -3.15 -14.56 37.44
CA TYR A 32 -2.80 -15.45 38.58
C TYR A 32 -1.26 -15.61 38.80
N PRO A 33 -0.81 -16.22 39.93
CA PRO A 33 0.60 -16.43 40.28
C PRO A 33 1.16 -17.77 39.77
N SER A 34 2.47 -17.86 39.62
CA SER A 34 3.19 -19.15 39.58
C SER A 34 4.54 -18.98 40.28
N GLU A 35 4.71 -19.73 41.35
CA GLU A 35 6.00 -20.07 41.94
C GLU A 35 6.86 -20.82 40.91
N ASN A 36 8.17 -20.59 40.95
CA ASN A 36 9.27 -21.55 40.81
C ASN A 36 10.56 -20.72 40.79
N GLU A 37 11.35 -20.67 41.85
CA GLU A 37 12.21 -21.71 42.44
C GLU A 37 13.66 -21.26 42.18
N SER A 38 14.32 -20.94 43.29
CA SER A 38 15.67 -20.39 43.37
C SER A 38 16.71 -21.39 42.88
N GLN A 39 17.74 -20.92 42.17
CA GLN A 39 19.07 -21.50 42.27
C GLN A 39 20.12 -20.41 42.49
N GLU A 40 20.74 -20.48 43.66
CA GLU A 40 21.99 -19.83 44.03
C GLU A 40 23.14 -20.36 43.16
N VAL A 41 24.01 -19.48 42.65
CA VAL A 41 25.45 -19.76 42.63
C VAL A 41 26.26 -18.51 42.99
N ASN A 42 27.20 -18.78 43.89
CA ASN A 42 28.19 -18.02 44.64
C ASN A 42 28.89 -16.76 44.09
N LYS A 43 29.31 -16.00 45.11
CA LYS A 43 30.11 -14.77 45.20
C LYS A 43 31.57 -14.91 44.72
N GLY A 44 32.14 -13.77 44.31
CA GLY A 44 33.58 -13.51 44.23
C GLY A 44 33.92 -12.02 44.39
N ASP A 45 34.49 -11.70 45.56
CA ASP A 45 35.40 -10.61 45.99
C ASP A 45 35.36 -9.12 45.54
N PHE A 46 35.28 -8.29 46.61
CA PHE A 46 35.64 -6.89 46.96
C PHE A 46 36.71 -6.10 46.14
N PRO A 47 36.87 -4.73 46.27
CA PRO A 47 36.65 -3.92 47.50
C PRO A 47 36.07 -2.49 47.38
N ALA A 48 35.92 -1.91 48.58
CA ALA A 48 35.20 -0.71 49.01
C ALA A 48 35.81 0.68 48.67
N ILE A 49 34.94 1.70 48.59
CA ILE A 49 35.27 3.10 48.91
C ILE A 49 34.17 3.71 49.81
N LYS A 50 34.61 4.64 50.67
CA LYS A 50 34.10 5.05 51.99
C LYS A 50 32.96 6.10 51.99
N LYS A 51 32.05 5.93 52.96
CA LYS A 51 31.37 6.88 53.89
C LYS A 51 31.24 8.38 53.56
N LYS A 52 30.04 8.92 53.80
CA LYS A 52 29.68 9.99 54.79
C LYS A 52 28.13 10.07 54.91
N GLU A 53 27.51 9.70 56.04
CA GLU A 53 27.15 10.53 57.22
C GLU A 53 25.98 11.50 56.91
N LYS A 54 24.71 11.16 57.21
CA LYS A 54 23.93 11.22 58.48
C LYS A 54 23.19 12.56 58.66
N ALA A 55 21.85 12.54 58.66
CA ALA A 55 20.97 13.27 59.59
C ALA A 55 19.48 12.98 59.30
N GLU A 56 18.78 12.33 60.24
CA GLU A 56 17.33 12.48 60.44
C GLU A 56 17.05 13.86 61.10
N PRO A 57 15.79 14.37 61.12
CA PRO A 57 14.91 13.99 62.24
C PRO A 57 13.39 13.94 61.94
N VAL A 58 12.74 12.95 62.58
CA VAL A 58 11.57 13.06 63.49
C VAL A 58 10.19 13.51 62.97
N ILE A 59 9.24 12.58 63.16
CA ILE A 59 7.76 12.63 63.10
C ILE A 59 7.16 13.44 64.27
N PRO A 60 5.94 14.00 64.14
CA PRO A 60 4.90 13.62 65.11
C PRO A 60 3.53 13.26 64.50
N LYS A 61 2.84 12.39 65.26
CA LYS A 61 1.56 11.70 65.03
C LYS A 61 0.30 12.56 65.31
N LYS A 62 -0.85 11.97 64.90
CA LYS A 62 -2.25 12.02 65.43
C LYS A 62 -3.22 12.71 64.45
N SER A 63 -4.47 12.29 64.25
CA SER A 63 -5.38 11.37 64.98
C SER A 63 -6.59 11.01 64.09
N ALA A 64 -7.23 9.89 64.43
CA ALA A 64 -8.41 9.31 63.80
C ALA A 64 -9.75 10.01 64.15
N THR A 65 -10.75 9.88 63.27
CA THR A 65 -12.14 9.60 63.69
C THR A 65 -12.92 8.79 62.64
N LYS A 66 -13.69 7.84 63.15
CA LYS A 66 -14.46 6.77 62.51
C LYS A 66 -15.94 7.20 62.47
N LYS A 67 -16.70 6.87 61.41
CA LYS A 67 -18.14 6.60 61.54
C LYS A 67 -18.65 5.67 60.43
N THR A 68 -19.28 4.61 60.89
CA THR A 68 -19.96 3.50 60.21
C THR A 68 -21.44 3.81 59.98
N MET A 69 -22.06 3.26 58.93
CA MET A 69 -23.33 2.48 58.93
C MET A 69 -23.95 2.42 57.50
N GLY A 70 -24.16 1.21 56.98
CA GLY A 70 -25.27 0.88 56.05
C GLY A 70 -26.48 0.34 56.85
N PRO A 71 -27.52 -0.30 56.25
CA PRO A 71 -27.57 -0.89 54.89
C PRO A 71 -28.92 -0.81 54.09
N THR A 72 -28.85 -1.20 52.81
CA THR A 72 -29.79 -1.96 51.94
C THR A 72 -31.29 -1.63 51.81
N ILE A 73 -31.75 -1.27 50.59
CA ILE A 73 -33.00 -1.78 49.92
C ILE A 73 -32.84 -1.79 48.37
N LYS A 74 -33.20 -2.90 47.72
CA LYS A 74 -33.65 -3.13 46.31
C LYS A 74 -34.78 -4.19 46.40
N PRO A 75 -35.70 -4.45 45.41
CA PRO A 75 -35.57 -4.24 43.95
C PRO A 75 -36.87 -3.81 43.20
N GLU A 76 -36.81 -3.84 41.84
CA GLU A 76 -37.90 -3.92 40.82
C GLU A 76 -38.56 -2.59 40.36
N THR A 77 -38.93 -2.32 39.09
CA THR A 77 -38.94 -2.99 37.76
C THR A 77 -39.25 -1.96 36.65
N SER A 78 -38.99 -2.31 35.38
CA SER A 78 -39.44 -1.71 34.08
C SER A 78 -38.80 -0.37 33.66
N SER A 79 -38.12 -0.16 32.51
CA SER A 79 -38.17 -0.66 31.11
C SER A 79 -38.61 0.49 30.18
N SER A 80 -37.64 1.08 29.48
CA SER A 80 -37.78 1.63 28.11
C SER A 80 -36.37 1.99 27.61
N SER A 81 -35.65 1.02 27.03
CA SER A 81 -35.49 0.84 25.57
C SER A 81 -34.31 1.63 24.99
N VAL A 82 -33.09 1.14 25.24
CA VAL A 82 -31.93 1.33 24.35
C VAL A 82 -31.21 -0.02 24.26
N GLU A 83 -31.73 -0.91 23.43
CA GLU A 83 -31.04 -2.15 23.09
C GLU A 83 -31.43 -2.57 21.67
N THR A 84 -30.72 -1.98 20.71
CA THR A 84 -30.50 -2.60 19.40
C THR A 84 -29.16 -2.09 18.90
N PHE A 85 -28.32 -3.00 18.40
CA PHE A 85 -26.89 -2.83 18.05
C PHE A 85 -25.87 -3.08 19.18
N ARG A 86 -25.87 -4.31 19.69
CA ARG A 86 -24.65 -4.98 20.12
C ARG A 86 -24.70 -6.47 19.73
N SER A 87 -24.49 -6.74 18.46
CA SER A 87 -24.08 -8.07 17.97
C SER A 87 -23.61 -7.95 16.53
N ASP A 88 -22.36 -7.56 16.32
CA ASP A 88 -21.42 -8.31 15.49
C ASP A 88 -20.09 -7.55 15.43
N SER A 89 -18.99 -8.24 15.10
CA SER A 89 -17.63 -7.71 14.88
C SER A 89 -16.76 -7.63 16.13
N GLY A 90 -16.44 -8.78 16.69
CA GLY A 90 -15.53 -8.91 17.83
C GLY A 90 -14.65 -10.15 17.80
N SER A 91 -14.27 -10.65 16.62
CA SER A 91 -13.29 -11.75 16.48
C SER A 91 -12.43 -11.67 15.21
N ASN A 92 -12.59 -10.65 14.36
CA ASN A 92 -12.11 -10.78 12.99
C ASN A 92 -10.74 -10.18 12.68
N PHE A 93 -10.08 -9.33 13.46
CA PHE A 93 -8.82 -8.72 12.98
C PHE A 93 -7.59 -9.65 13.02
N GLN A 94 -7.41 -10.43 14.11
CA GLN A 94 -6.36 -11.46 14.15
C GLN A 94 -6.72 -12.67 13.28
N SER A 95 -8.01 -12.98 13.14
CA SER A 95 -8.51 -14.02 12.25
C SER A 95 -8.33 -13.64 10.78
N GLU A 96 -8.66 -12.41 10.38
CA GLU A 96 -8.46 -11.85 9.03
C GLU A 96 -6.98 -11.67 8.72
N ARG A 97 -6.15 -11.20 9.67
CA ARG A 97 -4.68 -11.13 9.49
C ARG A 97 -4.07 -12.52 9.33
N LYS A 98 -4.47 -13.49 10.15
CA LYS A 98 -4.02 -14.89 10.04
C LYS A 98 -4.59 -15.57 8.79
N THR A 99 -5.80 -15.22 8.37
CA THR A 99 -6.43 -15.73 7.13
C THR A 99 -5.79 -15.10 5.90
N ALA A 100 -5.42 -13.82 5.93
CA ALA A 100 -4.71 -13.13 4.86
C ALA A 100 -3.26 -13.60 4.75
N LEU A 101 -2.56 -13.81 5.87
CA LEU A 101 -1.24 -14.43 5.89
C LEU A 101 -1.29 -15.90 5.44
N ASN A 102 -2.31 -16.67 5.85
CA ASN A 102 -2.51 -18.03 5.33
C ASN A 102 -2.92 -18.04 3.85
N LEU A 103 -3.68 -17.06 3.38
CA LEU A 103 -4.06 -16.93 1.97
C LEU A 103 -2.84 -16.55 1.13
N LEU A 104 -1.97 -15.68 1.64
CA LEU A 104 -0.70 -15.33 1.01
C LEU A 104 0.29 -16.51 1.03
N ASP A 105 0.41 -17.24 2.15
CA ASP A 105 1.22 -18.45 2.23
C ASP A 105 0.70 -19.56 1.31
N ASN A 106 -0.62 -19.70 1.19
CA ASN A 106 -1.24 -20.65 0.27
C ASN A 106 -1.10 -20.19 -1.18
N GLN A 107 -1.21 -18.90 -1.47
CA GLN A 107 -1.01 -18.34 -2.80
C GLN A 107 0.46 -18.44 -3.24
N ILE A 108 1.42 -18.18 -2.35
CA ILE A 108 2.85 -18.40 -2.60
C ILE A 108 3.14 -19.90 -2.78
N LYS A 109 2.50 -20.79 -2.01
CA LYS A 109 2.63 -22.24 -2.21
C LYS A 109 1.97 -22.73 -3.50
N ASP A 110 0.86 -22.12 -3.93
CA ASP A 110 0.17 -22.42 -5.17
C ASP A 110 0.92 -21.84 -6.39
N GLU A 111 1.56 -20.69 -6.26
CA GLU A 111 2.48 -20.11 -7.25
C GLU A 111 3.79 -20.88 -7.34
N GLN A 112 4.34 -21.36 -6.22
CA GLN A 112 5.49 -22.28 -6.22
C GLN A 112 5.11 -23.67 -6.73
N LYS A 113 3.86 -24.12 -6.54
CA LYS A 113 3.32 -25.30 -7.20
C LYS A 113 3.09 -25.06 -8.68
N GLN A 114 2.64 -23.89 -9.13
CA GLN A 114 2.50 -23.56 -10.56
C GLN A 114 3.87 -23.38 -11.23
N ALA A 115 4.88 -22.86 -10.54
CA ALA A 115 6.27 -22.84 -11.01
C ALA A 115 6.90 -24.25 -11.07
N LYS A 116 6.41 -25.20 -10.25
CA LYS A 116 6.79 -26.63 -10.32
C LYS A 116 5.88 -27.49 -11.20
N ALA A 117 4.69 -26.99 -11.57
CA ALA A 117 3.65 -27.70 -12.33
C ALA A 117 3.43 -27.11 -13.73
N GLN A 118 4.12 -26.03 -14.11
CA GLN A 118 4.47 -25.82 -15.50
C GLN A 118 5.56 -26.84 -15.82
N PRO A 119 5.25 -27.93 -16.52
CA PRO A 119 6.33 -28.67 -17.14
C PRO A 119 7.03 -27.69 -18.08
N ILE A 120 8.36 -27.69 -18.06
CA ILE A 120 9.13 -27.25 -19.23
C ILE A 120 8.73 -28.21 -20.35
N THR A 121 7.63 -27.91 -21.04
CA THR A 121 7.33 -28.48 -22.34
C THR A 121 7.87 -27.51 -23.38
N LEU A 122 9.19 -27.59 -23.59
CA LEU A 122 9.64 -27.64 -24.97
C LEU A 122 8.95 -28.87 -25.59
N PRO A 123 8.43 -28.82 -26.83
CA PRO A 123 8.05 -30.04 -27.52
C PRO A 123 9.31 -30.89 -27.74
N VAL A 124 9.58 -31.80 -26.81
CA VAL A 124 10.44 -32.96 -27.08
C VAL A 124 9.53 -34.02 -27.69
N VAL A 125 9.63 -34.20 -29.00
CA VAL A 125 9.22 -35.42 -29.68
C VAL A 125 10.39 -35.93 -30.53
N ASN A 126 10.93 -37.04 -30.00
CA ASN A 126 11.57 -38.19 -30.65
C ASN A 126 12.92 -38.05 -31.37
N ASP A 127 13.94 -38.53 -30.65
CA ASP A 127 14.80 -39.66 -31.04
C ASP A 127 15.12 -39.81 -32.53
N PHE A 128 16.17 -39.13 -32.98
CA PHE A 128 17.00 -39.66 -34.06
C PHE A 128 18.30 -40.23 -33.47
N LYS A 129 18.28 -41.56 -33.35
CA LYS A 129 19.48 -42.40 -33.23
C LYS A 129 20.46 -42.01 -34.35
N PRO A 130 21.77 -41.86 -34.09
CA PRO A 130 22.73 -41.52 -35.14
C PRO A 130 22.77 -42.66 -36.17
N VAL A 131 22.23 -42.42 -37.37
CA VAL A 131 22.43 -43.31 -38.51
C VAL A 131 23.78 -42.95 -39.11
N ASN A 132 24.77 -43.74 -38.72
CA ASN A 132 26.03 -43.87 -39.42
C ASN A 132 25.75 -44.32 -40.87
N PRO A 133 26.20 -43.62 -41.93
CA PRO A 133 26.27 -44.24 -43.23
C PRO A 133 27.43 -45.24 -43.24
N THR A 134 27.08 -46.51 -43.08
CA THR A 134 27.97 -47.65 -43.35
C THR A 134 28.38 -47.64 -44.83
N PRO A 135 29.61 -48.03 -45.19
CA PRO A 135 30.14 -47.94 -46.55
C PRO A 135 29.43 -48.92 -47.49
N VAL A 136 29.17 -48.49 -48.73
CA VAL A 136 28.79 -49.41 -49.80
C VAL A 136 30.07 -49.89 -50.49
N ASP A 137 30.48 -51.11 -50.16
CA ASP A 137 31.50 -51.87 -50.87
C ASP A 137 30.90 -52.64 -52.07
N PRO A 138 31.74 -53.04 -53.05
CA PRO A 138 31.38 -53.10 -54.47
C PRO A 138 30.73 -54.42 -54.91
N ILE A 139 29.78 -54.33 -55.86
CA ILE A 139 29.25 -55.51 -56.56
C ILE A 139 30.22 -55.92 -57.67
N LYS A 140 30.65 -57.19 -57.58
CA LYS A 140 31.61 -57.93 -58.40
C LYS A 140 31.10 -58.21 -59.84
N PRO A 141 31.97 -58.29 -60.86
CA PRO A 141 31.56 -58.44 -62.26
C PRO A 141 31.30 -59.91 -62.66
N LYS A 142 30.48 -60.11 -63.70
CA LYS A 142 30.42 -61.34 -64.50
C LYS A 142 30.42 -61.02 -66.01
N PRO A 143 30.89 -61.95 -66.86
CA PRO A 143 31.72 -61.66 -68.02
C PRO A 143 30.97 -61.77 -69.34
N ILE A 144 31.41 -61.03 -70.36
CA ILE A 144 31.03 -61.25 -71.75
C ILE A 144 32.31 -61.43 -72.57
N THR A 145 32.35 -62.51 -73.33
CA THR A 145 33.40 -62.98 -74.24
C THR A 145 33.52 -62.09 -75.49
N PRO A 146 34.66 -62.15 -76.21
CA PRO A 146 35.10 -61.11 -77.15
C PRO A 146 34.63 -61.35 -78.58
N GLN A 147 34.35 -60.27 -79.33
CA GLN A 147 34.37 -60.26 -80.80
C GLN A 147 34.64 -58.82 -81.33
N PRO A 148 35.02 -58.65 -82.61
CA PRO A 148 36.36 -58.20 -83.03
C PRO A 148 36.51 -56.68 -83.28
N LYS A 149 37.78 -56.28 -83.42
CA LYS A 149 38.32 -54.94 -83.79
C LYS A 149 37.88 -54.47 -85.20
N PRO A 150 38.14 -53.20 -85.61
CA PRO A 150 37.16 -52.24 -86.09
C PRO A 150 37.26 -51.93 -87.60
N THR A 151 36.30 -51.19 -88.13
CA THR A 151 36.47 -50.37 -89.34
C THR A 151 36.13 -48.91 -88.99
N PRO A 152 36.95 -47.93 -89.39
CA PRO A 152 36.78 -46.53 -89.01
C PRO A 152 35.73 -45.86 -89.92
N ASP A 153 34.78 -45.16 -89.29
CA ASP A 153 33.86 -44.21 -89.93
C ASP A 153 33.72 -43.01 -88.97
N PRO A 154 33.31 -41.84 -89.47
CA PRO A 154 33.97 -40.56 -89.27
C PRO A 154 33.81 -40.00 -87.85
N GLU A 155 34.76 -39.17 -87.48
CA GLU A 155 34.82 -38.36 -86.27
C GLU A 155 33.44 -37.74 -85.91
N PRO A 156 32.79 -38.15 -84.80
CA PRO A 156 31.65 -37.41 -84.28
C PRO A 156 32.16 -36.08 -83.71
N GLU A 157 31.48 -34.99 -84.04
CA GLU A 157 31.71 -33.68 -83.43
C GLU A 157 31.84 -33.82 -81.90
N PRO A 158 32.75 -33.08 -81.24
CA PRO A 158 32.93 -33.17 -79.81
C PRO A 158 31.59 -32.89 -79.10
N THR A 159 31.02 -33.91 -78.45
CA THR A 159 29.91 -33.71 -77.53
C THR A 159 30.36 -32.70 -76.47
N PRO A 160 29.60 -31.62 -76.21
CA PRO A 160 29.92 -30.69 -75.13
C PRO A 160 30.05 -31.49 -73.82
N PRO A 161 31.02 -31.14 -72.94
CA PRO A 161 31.19 -31.84 -71.67
C PRO A 161 29.85 -31.90 -70.92
N PRO A 162 29.52 -33.01 -70.23
CA PRO A 162 28.31 -33.07 -69.41
C PRO A 162 28.34 -31.88 -68.45
N ASN A 163 27.29 -31.06 -68.50
CA ASN A 163 27.13 -29.93 -67.60
C ASN A 163 27.31 -30.47 -66.17
N PRO A 164 28.19 -29.87 -65.33
CA PRO A 164 28.43 -30.36 -63.99
C PRO A 164 27.09 -30.47 -63.23
N PRO A 165 26.91 -31.48 -62.36
CA PRO A 165 25.68 -31.62 -61.57
C PRO A 165 25.38 -30.30 -60.85
N VAL A 166 24.22 -29.71 -61.12
CA VAL A 166 23.76 -28.53 -60.39
C VAL A 166 23.47 -28.99 -58.96
N GLU A 167 24.30 -28.60 -58.00
CA GLU A 167 24.11 -28.89 -56.59
C GLU A 167 22.89 -28.11 -56.09
N ILE A 168 21.78 -28.81 -55.82
CA ILE A 168 20.55 -28.19 -55.31
C ILE A 168 20.72 -28.01 -53.80
N VAL A 169 20.73 -26.76 -53.34
CA VAL A 169 20.91 -26.39 -51.92
C VAL A 169 19.56 -26.31 -51.22
N ASP A 170 19.44 -26.92 -50.04
CA ASP A 170 18.23 -26.95 -49.22
C ASP A 170 18.24 -25.85 -48.15
N TYR A 171 17.27 -24.94 -48.23
CA TYR A 171 17.07 -23.82 -47.32
C TYR A 171 15.91 -24.04 -46.32
N ASN A 172 15.18 -25.15 -46.38
CA ASN A 172 13.93 -25.33 -45.64
C ASN A 172 14.11 -25.19 -44.12
N ALA A 173 15.18 -25.76 -43.56
CA ALA A 173 15.48 -25.65 -42.13
C ALA A 173 15.77 -24.20 -41.72
N LEU A 174 16.53 -23.46 -42.55
CA LEU A 174 16.84 -22.05 -42.28
C LEU A 174 15.58 -21.18 -42.38
N ILE A 175 14.72 -21.42 -43.37
CA ILE A 175 13.43 -20.71 -43.52
C ILE A 175 12.55 -20.94 -42.29
N ALA A 176 12.43 -22.19 -41.83
CA ALA A 176 11.63 -22.51 -40.65
C ALA A 176 12.16 -21.80 -39.39
N LEU A 177 13.48 -21.75 -39.22
CA LEU A 177 14.12 -21.08 -38.09
C LEU A 177 13.94 -19.55 -38.15
N VAL A 178 14.02 -18.95 -39.33
CA VAL A 178 13.73 -17.52 -39.54
C VAL A 178 12.30 -17.20 -39.12
N GLN A 179 11.31 -17.97 -39.57
CA GLN A 179 9.91 -17.77 -39.18
C GLN A 179 9.69 -17.90 -37.67
N GLN A 180 10.37 -18.86 -37.02
CA GLN A 180 10.33 -18.99 -35.57
C GLN A 180 10.93 -17.75 -34.89
N ALA A 181 12.11 -17.31 -35.32
CA ALA A 181 12.79 -16.15 -34.77
C ALA A 181 12.00 -14.85 -34.94
N GLU A 182 11.34 -14.65 -36.08
CA GLU A 182 10.46 -13.50 -36.35
C GLU A 182 9.23 -13.45 -35.45
N SER A 183 8.79 -14.59 -34.92
CA SER A 183 7.66 -14.65 -33.98
C SER A 183 8.03 -14.24 -32.54
N ILE A 184 9.31 -14.03 -32.25
CA ILE A 184 9.79 -13.69 -30.91
C ILE A 184 9.75 -12.17 -30.70
N HIS A 185 9.09 -11.75 -29.62
CA HIS A 185 9.08 -10.37 -29.13
C HIS A 185 10.42 -9.99 -28.49
N LEU A 186 11.41 -9.65 -29.33
CA LEU A 186 12.78 -9.31 -28.91
C LEU A 186 12.86 -8.13 -27.93
N GLU A 187 11.85 -7.27 -27.88
CA GLU A 187 11.71 -6.19 -26.90
C GLU A 187 11.59 -6.67 -25.45
N ASN A 188 11.24 -7.94 -25.23
CA ASN A 188 11.18 -8.55 -23.90
C ASN A 188 12.54 -9.12 -23.45
N TYR A 189 13.58 -8.99 -24.27
CA TYR A 189 14.90 -9.55 -24.01
C TYR A 189 15.95 -8.45 -23.89
N PHE A 190 17.09 -8.80 -23.32
CA PHE A 190 18.23 -7.91 -23.23
C PHE A 190 18.68 -7.49 -24.63
N THR A 191 18.94 -6.19 -24.77
CA THR A 191 19.26 -5.53 -26.03
C THR A 191 20.43 -6.20 -26.73
N ALA A 192 21.49 -6.53 -25.98
CA ALA A 192 22.68 -7.18 -26.55
C ALA A 192 22.35 -8.50 -27.26
N GLY A 193 21.54 -9.37 -26.66
CA GLY A 193 21.14 -10.65 -27.27
C GLY A 193 20.16 -10.45 -28.43
N ALA A 194 19.21 -9.53 -28.27
CA ALA A 194 18.24 -9.18 -29.31
C ALA A 194 18.93 -8.65 -30.59
N GLU A 195 19.97 -7.82 -30.47
CA GLU A 195 20.72 -7.31 -31.61
C GLU A 195 21.50 -8.40 -32.36
N VAL A 196 22.01 -9.41 -31.66
CA VAL A 196 22.65 -10.57 -32.30
C VAL A 196 21.62 -11.34 -33.13
N VAL A 197 20.43 -11.61 -32.57
CA VAL A 197 19.34 -12.27 -33.31
C VAL A 197 18.91 -11.44 -34.52
N ARG A 198 18.73 -10.12 -34.38
CA ARG A 198 18.40 -9.22 -35.51
C ARG A 198 19.44 -9.30 -36.62
N THR A 199 20.72 -9.33 -36.27
CA THR A 199 21.82 -9.41 -37.23
C THR A 199 21.80 -10.75 -37.98
N GLU A 200 21.67 -11.87 -37.27
CA GLU A 200 21.64 -13.20 -37.88
C GLU A 200 20.37 -13.44 -38.71
N LEU A 201 19.24 -12.83 -38.35
CA LEU A 201 18.03 -12.80 -39.16
C LEU A 201 18.24 -12.10 -40.52
N ILE A 202 18.88 -10.93 -40.53
CA ILE A 202 19.19 -10.19 -41.77
C ILE A 202 20.09 -11.03 -42.68
N ILE A 203 21.11 -11.68 -42.13
CA ILE A 203 22.02 -12.53 -42.89
C ILE A 203 21.27 -13.75 -43.45
N ALA A 204 20.47 -14.43 -42.62
CA ALA A 204 19.68 -15.58 -43.04
C ALA A 204 18.69 -15.24 -44.16
N GLN A 205 17.98 -14.11 -44.03
CA GLN A 205 17.03 -13.67 -45.05
C GLN A 205 17.73 -13.37 -46.38
N ARG A 206 18.87 -12.66 -46.34
CA ARG A 206 19.67 -12.41 -47.55
C ARG A 206 20.12 -13.72 -48.21
N MET A 207 20.55 -14.71 -47.43
CA MET A 207 20.96 -16.01 -47.96
C MET A 207 19.81 -16.77 -48.63
N ILE A 208 18.60 -16.70 -48.04
CA ILE A 208 17.37 -17.30 -48.59
C ILE A 208 16.95 -16.61 -49.89
N ASP A 209 17.05 -15.28 -49.96
CA ASP A 209 16.63 -14.48 -51.12
C ASP A 209 17.61 -14.64 -52.30
N GLU A 210 18.92 -14.65 -52.04
CA GLU A 210 19.96 -14.73 -53.09
C GLU A 210 20.15 -16.15 -53.64
N GLN A 211 19.88 -17.19 -52.85
CA GLN A 211 20.03 -18.62 -53.19
C GLN A 211 21.39 -19.03 -53.81
N GLY A 212 22.44 -18.24 -53.63
CA GLY A 212 23.78 -18.48 -54.19
C GLY A 212 24.79 -19.16 -53.25
N ASN A 213 24.37 -19.58 -52.06
CA ASN A 213 25.24 -20.10 -51.01
C ASN A 213 25.37 -21.63 -51.08
N SER A 214 26.49 -22.19 -50.60
CA SER A 214 26.67 -23.65 -50.48
C SER A 214 25.87 -24.24 -49.30
N GLN A 215 25.59 -25.54 -49.32
CA GLN A 215 24.86 -26.20 -48.21
C GLN A 215 25.57 -26.01 -46.86
N THR A 216 26.90 -26.08 -46.83
CA THR A 216 27.68 -25.82 -45.61
C THR A 216 27.48 -24.39 -45.10
N ALA A 217 27.41 -23.40 -45.99
CA ALA A 217 27.16 -22.02 -45.58
C ALA A 217 25.76 -21.85 -45.00
N VAL A 218 24.74 -22.45 -45.61
CA VAL A 218 23.35 -22.44 -45.12
C VAL A 218 23.24 -23.12 -43.75
N ASN A 219 23.86 -24.30 -43.57
CA ASN A 219 23.87 -25.00 -42.28
C ASN A 219 24.59 -24.16 -41.20
N ASN A 220 25.72 -23.55 -41.53
CA ASN A 220 26.42 -22.68 -40.59
C ASN A 220 25.58 -21.45 -40.19
N GLN A 221 24.80 -20.89 -41.12
CA GLN A 221 23.91 -19.77 -40.82
C GLN A 221 22.76 -20.21 -39.91
N HIS A 222 22.19 -21.39 -40.16
CA HIS A 222 21.19 -21.98 -39.28
C HIS A 222 21.74 -22.11 -37.85
N ASP A 223 22.94 -22.67 -37.70
CA ASP A 223 23.56 -22.85 -36.39
C ASP A 223 23.86 -21.51 -35.69
N ARG A 224 24.30 -20.48 -36.43
CA ARG A 224 24.51 -19.13 -35.87
C ARG A 224 23.22 -18.53 -35.34
N LEU A 225 22.15 -18.54 -36.15
CA LEU A 225 20.84 -18.03 -35.73
C LEU A 225 20.29 -18.82 -34.54
N GLN A 226 20.39 -20.15 -34.58
CA GLN A 226 19.93 -21.01 -33.48
C GLN A 226 20.68 -20.72 -32.18
N ASN A 227 22.01 -20.53 -32.25
CA ASN A 227 22.82 -20.19 -31.09
C ASN A 227 22.49 -18.79 -30.56
N ALA A 228 22.24 -17.81 -31.43
CA ALA A 228 21.80 -16.48 -31.03
C ALA A 228 20.46 -16.51 -30.27
N LEU A 229 19.49 -17.29 -30.77
CA LEU A 229 18.21 -17.50 -30.12
C LEU A 229 18.36 -18.16 -28.74
N ASN A 230 19.22 -19.18 -28.63
CA ASN A 230 19.49 -19.88 -27.38
C ASN A 230 20.20 -18.98 -26.34
N ALA A 231 20.88 -17.93 -26.79
CA ALA A 231 21.60 -16.97 -25.94
C ALA A 231 20.74 -15.79 -25.48
N LEU A 232 19.46 -15.71 -25.88
CA LEU A 232 18.55 -14.66 -25.45
C LEU A 232 18.31 -14.71 -23.93
N VAL A 233 18.33 -13.53 -23.31
CA VAL A 233 18.07 -13.36 -21.86
C VAL A 233 16.82 -12.49 -21.69
N LEU A 234 15.81 -13.00 -20.99
CA LEU A 234 14.55 -12.31 -20.78
C LEU A 234 14.70 -11.18 -19.74
N LEU A 235 14.06 -10.04 -19.99
CA LEU A 235 13.90 -8.96 -19.03
C LEU A 235 12.99 -9.40 -17.88
N GLY A 236 13.37 -9.08 -16.65
CA GLY A 236 12.57 -9.37 -15.47
C GLY A 236 11.36 -8.44 -15.34
N ASN A 237 10.27 -8.95 -14.77
CA ASN A 237 9.05 -8.20 -14.48
C ASN A 237 9.14 -7.52 -13.10
N LYS A 238 9.05 -6.19 -13.09
CA LYS A 238 9.21 -5.35 -11.89
C LYS A 238 7.91 -5.01 -11.15
N THR A 239 6.76 -5.44 -11.65
CA THR A 239 5.44 -4.99 -11.14
C THR A 239 5.26 -5.21 -9.64
N ASP A 240 5.61 -6.41 -9.17
CA ASP A 240 5.51 -6.77 -7.75
C ASP A 240 6.52 -6.01 -6.89
N LEU A 241 7.75 -5.84 -7.40
CA LEU A 241 8.80 -5.11 -6.69
C LEU A 241 8.40 -3.65 -6.51
N GLN A 242 7.83 -3.03 -7.54
CA GLN A 242 7.30 -1.67 -7.49
C GLN A 242 6.16 -1.57 -6.46
N THR A 243 5.24 -2.54 -6.45
CA THR A 243 4.14 -2.58 -5.48
C THR A 243 4.66 -2.64 -4.05
N LEU A 244 5.64 -3.50 -3.76
CA LEU A 244 6.26 -3.59 -2.44
C LEU A 244 6.99 -2.30 -2.06
N TYR A 245 7.69 -1.68 -3.00
CA TYR A 245 8.36 -0.39 -2.80
C TYR A 245 7.36 0.70 -2.42
N ASP A 246 6.26 0.84 -3.17
CA ASP A 246 5.21 1.84 -2.90
C ASP A 246 4.49 1.60 -1.56
N GLN A 247 4.33 0.35 -1.15
CA GLN A 247 3.81 -0.01 0.17
C GLN A 247 4.81 0.38 1.27
N SER A 248 6.10 0.15 1.03
CA SER A 248 7.16 0.49 1.99
C SER A 248 7.28 1.99 2.24
N GLU A 249 6.95 2.85 1.27
CA GLU A 249 6.91 4.32 1.43
C GLU A 249 5.84 4.78 2.45
N LYS A 250 4.84 3.95 2.73
CA LYS A 250 3.75 4.28 3.67
C LYS A 250 4.07 3.90 5.11
N ILE A 251 5.15 3.16 5.34
CA ILE A 251 5.57 2.74 6.68
C ILE A 251 6.15 3.94 7.41
N LYS A 252 5.49 4.36 8.50
CA LYS A 252 6.00 5.39 9.40
C LYS A 252 7.04 4.76 10.33
N THR A 253 8.25 5.32 10.34
CA THR A 253 9.40 4.74 11.03
C THR A 253 9.61 5.29 12.45
N ASP A 254 8.78 6.21 12.93
CA ASP A 254 8.97 6.96 14.18
C ASP A 254 8.99 6.09 15.45
N ILE A 255 8.30 4.95 15.41
CA ILE A 255 8.19 4.00 16.54
C ILE A 255 9.27 2.91 16.53
N TYR A 256 10.08 2.81 15.48
CA TYR A 256 11.08 1.75 15.32
C TYR A 256 12.49 2.23 15.69
N THR A 257 13.38 1.31 16.05
CA THR A 257 14.76 1.61 16.39
C THR A 257 15.53 2.15 15.19
N ASP A 258 16.45 3.09 15.43
CA ASP A 258 17.26 3.70 14.36
C ASP A 258 18.05 2.64 13.56
N GLU A 259 18.52 1.59 14.21
CA GLU A 259 19.22 0.46 13.59
C GLU A 259 18.33 -0.29 12.59
N SER A 260 17.15 -0.74 13.00
CA SER A 260 16.24 -1.49 12.11
C SER A 260 15.69 -0.61 10.98
N VAL A 261 15.50 0.69 11.25
CA VAL A 261 15.13 1.67 10.22
C VAL A 261 16.26 1.88 9.21
N ALA A 262 17.51 1.92 9.64
CA ALA A 262 18.65 2.07 8.74
C ALA A 262 18.75 0.87 7.76
N GLU A 263 18.56 -0.35 8.25
CA GLU A 263 18.51 -1.55 7.41
C GLU A 263 17.34 -1.51 6.42
N PHE A 264 16.15 -1.11 6.88
CA PHE A 264 14.99 -0.92 6.02
C PHE A 264 15.24 0.10 4.90
N GLN A 265 15.82 1.26 5.22
CA GLN A 265 16.14 2.28 4.21
C GLN A 265 17.23 1.82 3.23
N ALA A 266 18.23 1.07 3.70
CA ALA A 266 19.25 0.48 2.83
C ALA A 266 18.67 -0.54 1.85
N ALA A 267 17.71 -1.37 2.30
CA ALA A 267 17.00 -2.29 1.42
C ALA A 267 16.13 -1.56 0.39
N LYS A 268 15.43 -0.49 0.80
CA LYS A 268 14.67 0.36 -0.13
C LYS A 268 15.56 1.00 -1.20
N ALA A 269 16.74 1.47 -0.83
CA ALA A 269 17.70 2.05 -1.78
C ALA A 269 18.13 1.02 -2.84
N GLN A 270 18.43 -0.22 -2.44
CA GLN A 270 18.73 -1.32 -3.37
C GLN A 270 17.55 -1.62 -4.31
N VAL A 271 16.33 -1.64 -3.79
CA VAL A 271 15.14 -1.83 -4.63
C VAL A 271 14.97 -0.71 -5.65
N ASN A 272 15.20 0.55 -5.25
CA ASN A 272 15.12 1.67 -6.19
C ASN A 272 16.18 1.57 -7.30
N GLU A 273 17.40 1.10 -7.00
CA GLU A 273 18.43 0.83 -8.00
C GLU A 273 17.97 -0.24 -9.01
N VAL A 274 17.39 -1.35 -8.54
CA VAL A 274 16.86 -2.40 -9.43
C VAL A 274 15.68 -1.88 -10.26
N LEU A 275 14.77 -1.10 -9.67
CA LEU A 275 13.61 -0.53 -10.37
C LEU A 275 14.05 0.44 -11.48
N THR A 276 15.08 1.23 -11.24
CA THR A 276 15.59 2.23 -12.22
C THR A 276 16.55 1.65 -13.25
N THR A 277 17.15 0.48 -13.01
CA THR A 277 18.05 -0.19 -13.96
C THR A 277 17.27 -0.71 -15.17
N VAL A 278 17.60 -0.31 -16.39
CA VAL A 278 16.83 -0.65 -17.61
C VAL A 278 16.70 -2.17 -17.81
N GLU A 279 17.81 -2.90 -17.73
CA GLU A 279 17.87 -4.34 -17.99
C GLU A 279 18.29 -5.10 -16.73
N VAL A 280 17.39 -5.91 -16.19
CA VAL A 280 17.63 -6.75 -15.01
C VAL A 280 16.97 -8.11 -15.22
N THR A 281 17.56 -9.15 -14.65
CA THR A 281 16.98 -10.51 -14.67
C THR A 281 15.89 -10.65 -13.60
N GLN A 282 14.98 -11.60 -13.78
CA GLN A 282 13.96 -11.90 -12.77
C GLN A 282 14.59 -12.28 -11.41
N GLU A 283 15.69 -13.03 -11.42
CA GLU A 283 16.42 -13.41 -10.20
C GLU A 283 16.90 -12.17 -9.40
N THR A 284 17.39 -11.14 -10.10
CA THR A 284 17.82 -9.88 -9.45
C THR A 284 16.64 -9.17 -8.80
N ILE A 285 15.49 -9.14 -9.48
CA ILE A 285 14.24 -8.54 -8.97
C ILE A 285 13.74 -9.30 -7.74
N ASP A 286 13.70 -10.63 -7.82
CA ASP A 286 13.19 -11.48 -6.74
C ASP A 286 14.08 -11.37 -5.49
N LEU A 287 15.41 -11.32 -5.67
CA LEU A 287 16.35 -11.09 -4.59
C LEU A 287 16.13 -9.72 -3.92
N ALA A 288 15.92 -8.67 -4.72
CA ALA A 288 15.65 -7.33 -4.18
C ALA A 288 14.32 -7.29 -3.42
N LYS A 289 13.26 -7.93 -3.96
CA LYS A 289 11.95 -8.06 -3.32
C LYS A 289 12.08 -8.77 -1.97
N MET A 290 12.77 -9.91 -1.94
CA MET A 290 13.01 -10.68 -0.72
C MET A 290 13.75 -9.88 0.35
N LYS A 291 14.81 -9.16 -0.03
CA LYS A 291 15.59 -8.33 0.91
C LYS A 291 14.75 -7.19 1.51
N LEU A 292 13.95 -6.50 0.70
CA LEU A 292 13.06 -5.46 1.20
C LEU A 292 11.99 -6.04 2.13
N GLN A 293 11.38 -7.17 1.76
CA GLN A 293 10.41 -7.84 2.63
C GLN A 293 11.04 -8.24 3.97
N GLN A 294 12.23 -8.84 3.96
CA GLN A 294 12.95 -9.20 5.17
C GLN A 294 13.25 -7.97 6.04
N ALA A 295 13.66 -6.85 5.44
CA ALA A 295 13.95 -5.64 6.20
C ALA A 295 12.66 -5.03 6.80
N ILE A 296 11.53 -5.12 6.11
CA ILE A 296 10.21 -4.76 6.66
C ILE A 296 9.87 -5.65 7.85
N ASP A 297 10.01 -6.97 7.72
CA ASP A 297 9.69 -7.94 8.77
C ASP A 297 10.64 -7.82 9.98
N SER A 298 11.84 -7.27 9.77
CA SER A 298 12.87 -7.07 10.80
C SER A 298 12.80 -5.71 11.49
N LEU A 299 11.84 -4.84 11.12
CA LEU A 299 11.61 -3.59 11.82
C LEU A 299 11.30 -3.84 13.30
N LYS A 300 12.09 -3.23 14.18
CA LYS A 300 12.02 -3.45 15.62
C LYS A 300 11.49 -2.22 16.32
N GLU A 301 10.41 -2.35 17.08
CA GLU A 301 9.87 -1.24 17.88
C GLU A 301 10.88 -0.78 18.92
N LYS A 302 10.83 0.51 19.26
CA LYS A 302 11.59 1.08 20.38
C LYS A 302 11.18 0.40 21.68
N GLU A 303 12.09 0.38 22.64
CA GLU A 303 11.76 -0.01 24.02
C GLU A 303 11.14 1.17 24.78
N GLU A 304 10.46 0.88 25.88
CA GLU A 304 9.93 1.91 26.77
C GLU A 304 11.04 2.65 27.51
N PRO A 305 10.91 3.96 27.79
CA PRO A 305 9.74 4.82 27.53
C PRO A 305 9.71 5.44 26.11
N TYR A 306 10.63 5.08 25.22
CA TYR A 306 10.79 5.76 23.93
C TYR A 306 9.72 5.38 22.91
N LEU A 307 9.12 4.19 23.04
CA LEU A 307 7.97 3.78 22.22
C LEU A 307 6.75 4.65 22.50
N SER A 308 6.31 4.73 23.77
CA SER A 308 5.21 5.60 24.19
C SER A 308 5.50 7.08 23.90
N LEU A 309 6.77 7.50 24.00
CA LEU A 309 7.18 8.86 23.63
C LEU A 309 6.98 9.15 22.14
N ALA A 310 7.35 8.22 21.25
CA ALA A 310 7.16 8.38 19.81
C ALA A 310 5.68 8.56 19.45
N TYR A 311 4.79 7.76 20.07
CA TYR A 311 3.35 7.91 19.91
C TYR A 311 2.85 9.29 20.38
N LEU A 312 3.34 9.79 21.53
CA LEU A 312 2.98 11.11 22.04
C LEU A 312 3.46 12.24 21.10
N GLN A 313 4.70 12.16 20.60
CA GLN A 313 5.25 13.14 19.65
C GLN A 313 4.46 13.16 18.34
N ARG A 314 4.00 12.00 17.86
CA ARG A 314 3.14 11.91 16.69
C ARG A 314 1.79 12.61 16.93
N LEU A 315 1.16 12.36 18.08
CA LEU A 315 -0.10 13.02 18.44
C LEU A 315 0.08 14.55 18.55
N VAL A 316 1.18 15.02 19.13
CA VAL A 316 1.50 16.47 19.19
C VAL A 316 1.66 17.05 17.79
N THR A 317 2.28 16.32 16.86
CA THR A 317 2.42 16.76 15.47
C THR A 317 1.07 16.89 14.77
N GLU A 318 0.15 15.96 15.02
CA GLU A 318 -1.22 16.02 14.51
C GLU A 318 -2.01 17.17 15.16
N ALA A 319 -1.93 17.31 16.48
CA ALA A 319 -2.57 18.37 17.24
C ALA A 319 -2.16 19.78 16.76
N LYS A 320 -0.86 20.00 16.48
CA LYS A 320 -0.35 21.29 15.96
C LYS A 320 -0.90 21.68 14.58
N ARG A 321 -1.51 20.75 13.84
CA ARG A 321 -2.14 21.04 12.54
C ARG A 321 -3.60 21.50 12.66
N ILE A 322 -4.19 21.40 13.85
CA ILE A 322 -5.57 21.83 14.07
C ILE A 322 -5.59 23.37 14.09
N SER A 323 -6.34 23.98 13.16
CA SER A 323 -6.67 25.40 13.22
C SER A 323 -7.79 25.63 14.23
N LEU A 324 -7.59 26.55 15.17
CA LEU A 324 -8.60 26.89 16.18
C LEU A 324 -9.62 27.94 15.72
N SER A 325 -9.49 28.47 14.49
CA SER A 325 -10.41 29.46 13.93
C SER A 325 -11.87 28.99 13.90
N ASP A 326 -12.07 27.69 13.69
CA ASP A 326 -13.38 27.11 13.44
C ASP A 326 -14.04 26.59 14.73
N TYR A 327 -13.36 26.73 15.87
CA TYR A 327 -13.76 26.18 17.15
C TYR A 327 -14.12 27.28 18.16
N THR A 328 -14.98 26.95 19.12
CA THR A 328 -15.34 27.87 20.21
C THR A 328 -14.12 28.23 21.03
N VAL A 329 -14.08 29.44 21.56
CA VAL A 329 -12.91 29.96 22.30
C VAL A 329 -12.65 29.12 23.55
N THR A 330 -13.70 28.69 24.27
CA THR A 330 -13.56 27.87 25.48
C THR A 330 -12.89 26.54 25.19
N THR A 331 -13.40 25.78 24.20
CA THR A 331 -12.87 24.44 23.90
C THR A 331 -11.51 24.52 23.20
N GLY A 332 -11.32 25.52 22.34
CA GLY A 332 -10.03 25.83 21.73
C GLY A 332 -8.94 26.16 22.76
N LEU A 333 -9.26 26.97 23.77
CA LEU A 333 -8.31 27.31 24.84
C LEU A 333 -7.95 26.09 25.71
N GLN A 334 -8.92 25.23 26.04
CA GLN A 334 -8.66 24.00 26.79
C GLN A 334 -7.72 23.06 26.03
N PHE A 335 -7.95 22.89 24.73
CA PHE A 335 -7.07 22.13 23.86
C PHE A 335 -5.67 22.76 23.75
N GLN A 336 -5.57 24.06 23.53
CA GLN A 336 -4.28 24.75 23.42
C GLN A 336 -3.46 24.62 24.70
N ASN A 337 -4.08 24.86 25.87
CA ASN A 337 -3.42 24.69 27.16
C ASN A 337 -2.89 23.26 27.35
N LYS A 338 -3.64 22.26 26.89
CA LYS A 338 -3.21 20.86 26.96
C LYS A 338 -2.03 20.59 26.03
N LEU A 339 -2.09 21.09 24.80
CA LEU A 339 -1.00 20.96 23.82
C LEU A 339 0.28 21.64 24.32
N ASP A 340 0.17 22.80 24.94
CA ASP A 340 1.30 23.53 25.54
C ASP A 340 1.91 22.76 26.70
N GLN A 341 1.09 22.21 27.59
CA GLN A 341 1.56 21.37 28.70
C GLN A 341 2.35 20.15 28.20
N VAL A 342 1.83 19.44 27.19
CA VAL A 342 2.53 18.29 26.60
C VAL A 342 3.81 18.73 25.91
N THR A 343 3.79 19.87 25.20
CA THR A 343 4.99 20.40 24.53
C THR A 343 6.09 20.75 25.53
N ILE A 344 5.73 21.33 26.68
CA ILE A 344 6.68 21.60 27.78
C ILE A 344 7.28 20.29 28.32
N TYR A 345 6.44 19.27 28.55
CA TYR A 345 6.92 17.94 28.97
C TYR A 345 7.94 17.35 27.98
N LEU A 346 7.66 17.45 26.67
CA LEU A 346 8.56 16.98 25.61
C LEU A 346 9.89 17.74 25.50
N VAL A 347 10.02 18.92 26.11
CA VAL A 347 11.30 19.67 26.18
C VAL A 347 12.12 19.26 27.42
N GLY A 348 11.49 18.65 28.43
CA GLY A 348 12.12 18.33 29.71
C GLY A 348 13.24 17.28 29.65
N GLY A 349 13.28 16.43 28.62
CA GLY A 349 14.39 15.49 28.38
C GLY A 349 14.39 14.24 29.26
N THR A 350 13.48 14.12 30.22
CA THR A 350 13.27 12.92 31.05
C THR A 350 11.84 12.41 30.90
N TYR A 351 11.68 11.15 30.52
CA TYR A 351 10.37 10.58 30.16
C TYR A 351 10.12 9.28 30.90
N THR A 352 8.86 9.03 31.23
CA THR A 352 8.40 7.72 31.73
C THR A 352 7.25 7.23 30.87
N LYS A 353 7.09 5.90 30.79
CA LYS A 353 5.98 5.28 30.05
C LYS A 353 4.63 5.81 30.55
N VAL A 354 4.47 5.87 31.88
CA VAL A 354 3.21 6.28 32.53
C VAL A 354 2.86 7.72 32.17
N GLU A 355 3.82 8.65 32.24
CA GLU A 355 3.57 10.05 31.86
C GLU A 355 3.30 10.20 30.36
N ASN A 356 4.02 9.47 29.51
CA ASN A 356 3.78 9.46 28.07
C ASN A 356 2.35 9.02 27.73
N GLU A 357 1.92 7.88 28.28
CA GLU A 357 0.56 7.34 28.07
C GLU A 357 -0.51 8.27 28.62
N GLN A 358 -0.27 8.89 29.78
CA GLN A 358 -1.20 9.85 30.37
C GLN A 358 -1.34 11.09 29.49
N TYR A 359 -0.23 11.70 29.06
CA TYR A 359 -0.27 12.88 28.19
C TYR A 359 -0.87 12.57 26.82
N LEU A 360 -0.64 11.37 26.29
CA LEU A 360 -1.26 10.91 25.05
C LEU A 360 -2.79 10.87 25.19
N LYS A 361 -3.28 10.23 26.25
CA LYS A 361 -4.72 10.15 26.55
C LYS A 361 -5.33 11.54 26.74
N GLU A 362 -4.73 12.39 27.58
CA GLU A 362 -5.29 13.69 27.91
C GLU A 362 -5.29 14.66 26.72
N LEU A 363 -4.25 14.62 25.87
CA LEU A 363 -4.24 15.42 24.64
C LEU A 363 -5.30 14.94 23.65
N GLN A 364 -5.47 13.63 23.50
CA GLN A 364 -6.52 13.06 22.66
C GLN A 364 -7.91 13.45 23.16
N GLU A 365 -8.15 13.40 24.47
CA GLU A 365 -9.41 13.84 25.07
C GLU A 365 -9.66 15.32 24.82
N ALA A 366 -8.64 16.17 24.90
CA ALA A 366 -8.77 17.59 24.59
C ALA A 366 -9.08 17.85 23.12
N MET A 367 -8.47 17.11 22.19
CA MET A 367 -8.80 17.15 20.76
C MET A 367 -10.26 16.74 20.51
N ASN A 368 -10.73 15.69 21.18
CA ASN A 368 -12.11 15.19 21.02
C ASN A 368 -13.17 16.14 21.60
N ARG A 369 -12.79 17.03 22.52
CA ARG A 369 -13.69 18.02 23.14
C ARG A 369 -13.80 19.33 22.38
N LEU A 370 -13.01 19.51 21.32
CA LEU A 370 -13.09 20.69 20.46
C LEU A 370 -14.50 20.80 19.86
N GLN A 371 -15.15 21.93 20.07
CA GLN A 371 -16.50 22.21 19.58
C GLN A 371 -16.45 23.27 18.49
N LYS A 372 -17.06 23.00 17.33
CA LYS A 372 -17.10 23.97 16.24
C LYS A 372 -18.01 25.16 16.55
N LYS A 373 -17.65 26.35 16.08
CA LYS A 373 -18.52 27.52 16.05
C LYS A 373 -19.72 27.25 15.12
N ALA A 374 -20.85 27.90 15.38
CA ALA A 374 -22.00 27.89 14.49
C ALA A 374 -21.67 28.54 13.13
N ASP A 375 -22.29 28.03 12.07
CA ASP A 375 -22.41 28.76 10.81
C ASP A 375 -23.50 29.83 10.96
N LEU A 376 -23.07 31.09 10.97
CA LEU A 376 -23.94 32.24 11.19
C LEU A 376 -24.55 32.80 9.89
N THR A 377 -24.32 32.16 8.74
CA THR A 377 -24.70 32.71 7.42
C THR A 377 -26.20 32.99 7.34
N GLN A 378 -27.04 32.03 7.72
CA GLN A 378 -28.50 32.19 7.67
C GLN A 378 -29.00 33.21 8.69
N LEU A 379 -28.44 33.19 9.90
CA LEU A 379 -28.83 34.11 10.96
C LEU A 379 -28.53 35.57 10.60
N LYS A 380 -27.35 35.83 10.00
CA LYS A 380 -26.98 37.15 9.47
C LYS A 380 -27.87 37.60 8.31
N ALA A 381 -28.25 36.68 7.42
CA ALA A 381 -29.15 36.99 6.32
C ALA A 381 -30.54 37.42 6.83
N LEU A 382 -31.10 36.71 7.81
CA LEU A 382 -32.38 37.07 8.44
C LEU A 382 -32.29 38.38 9.22
N GLU A 383 -31.18 38.66 9.91
CA GLU A 383 -30.98 39.95 10.58
C GLU A 383 -31.03 41.10 9.56
N ALA A 384 -30.37 40.93 8.42
CA ALA A 384 -30.38 41.92 7.34
C ALA A 384 -31.78 42.08 6.71
N GLU A 385 -32.51 40.99 6.50
CA GLU A 385 -33.89 41.01 6.03
C GLU A 385 -34.78 41.80 6.99
N ALA A 386 -34.74 41.47 8.28
CA ALA A 386 -35.50 42.16 9.32
C ALA A 386 -35.17 43.66 9.41
N ALA A 387 -33.90 44.03 9.18
CA ALA A 387 -33.47 45.43 9.13
C ALA A 387 -34.01 46.19 7.90
N SER A 388 -34.39 45.49 6.83
CA SER A 388 -34.92 46.08 5.59
C SER A 388 -36.43 46.30 5.59
N ILE A 389 -37.14 45.84 6.62
CA ILE A 389 -38.59 45.93 6.72
C ILE A 389 -39.03 47.40 6.84
N ASP A 390 -39.99 47.82 6.01
CA ASP A 390 -40.65 49.13 6.16
C ASP A 390 -41.55 49.12 7.39
N ARG A 391 -41.00 49.64 8.48
CA ARG A 391 -41.64 49.66 9.78
C ARG A 391 -42.87 50.56 9.84
N THR A 392 -43.10 51.44 8.85
CA THR A 392 -44.28 52.32 8.86
C THR A 392 -45.58 51.56 8.63
N LEU A 393 -45.49 50.39 7.99
CA LEU A 393 -46.62 49.56 7.59
C LEU A 393 -47.16 48.65 8.71
N TYR A 394 -46.42 48.44 9.80
CA TYR A 394 -46.74 47.42 10.81
C TYR A 394 -47.08 48.01 12.17
N THR A 395 -47.87 47.29 12.97
CA THR A 395 -48.27 47.71 14.31
C THR A 395 -47.08 47.77 15.28
N ASP A 396 -47.13 48.72 16.21
CA ASP A 396 -46.06 48.91 17.21
C ASP A 396 -45.85 47.64 18.06
N GLU A 397 -46.92 46.90 18.38
CA GLU A 397 -46.85 45.65 19.15
C GLU A 397 -46.08 44.55 18.40
N SER A 398 -46.35 44.35 17.11
CA SER A 398 -45.67 43.32 16.32
C SER A 398 -44.21 43.68 16.04
N LEU A 399 -43.91 44.96 15.85
CA LEU A 399 -42.55 45.47 15.72
C LEU A 399 -41.74 45.35 17.02
N ALA A 400 -42.36 45.58 18.17
CA ALA A 400 -41.71 45.39 19.47
C ALA A 400 -41.33 43.91 19.71
N ALA A 401 -42.17 42.98 19.26
CA ALA A 401 -41.84 41.55 19.31
C ALA A 401 -40.64 41.20 18.41
N LEU A 402 -40.57 41.76 17.20
CA LEU A 402 -39.42 41.59 16.30
C LEU A 402 -38.12 42.16 16.91
N ASP A 403 -38.15 43.36 17.48
CA ASP A 403 -36.98 44.01 18.06
C ASP A 403 -36.42 43.24 19.27
N SER A 404 -37.30 42.61 20.04
CA SER A 404 -36.93 41.73 21.15
C SER A 404 -36.08 40.55 20.66
N ILE A 405 -36.48 39.90 19.56
CA ILE A 405 -35.71 38.80 18.98
C ILE A 405 -34.42 39.30 18.31
N LEU A 406 -34.47 40.42 17.58
CA LEU A 406 -33.27 41.02 16.98
C LEU A 406 -32.20 41.37 18.01
N SER A 407 -32.60 41.78 19.21
CA SER A 407 -31.65 42.04 20.31
C SER A 407 -30.91 40.76 20.72
N LYS A 408 -31.63 39.65 20.92
CA LYS A 408 -31.02 38.34 21.20
C LYS A 408 -30.09 37.87 20.07
N VAL A 409 -30.50 38.08 18.81
CA VAL A 409 -29.71 37.69 17.63
C VAL A 409 -28.39 38.46 17.59
N ARG A 410 -28.40 39.77 17.85
CA ARG A 410 -27.16 40.58 17.86
C ARG A 410 -26.20 40.17 18.97
N GLU A 411 -26.72 39.86 20.15
CA GLU A 411 -25.93 39.31 21.24
C GLU A 411 -25.28 37.97 20.84
N ALA A 412 -26.05 37.07 20.22
CA ALA A 412 -25.57 35.78 19.75
C ALA A 412 -24.55 35.86 18.61
N LEU A 413 -24.71 36.80 17.67
CA LEU A 413 -23.77 37.02 16.56
C LEU A 413 -22.38 37.50 17.03
N SER A 414 -22.31 38.07 18.23
CA SER A 414 -21.06 38.50 18.87
C SER A 414 -20.48 37.41 19.81
N ASN A 415 -21.18 36.29 19.98
CA ASN A 415 -20.78 35.22 20.87
C ASN A 415 -19.94 34.16 20.14
N ASP A 416 -18.64 34.12 20.41
CA ASP A 416 -17.73 33.11 19.87
C ASP A 416 -17.95 31.68 20.42
N GLU A 417 -18.87 31.51 21.37
CA GLU A 417 -19.29 30.21 21.91
C GLU A 417 -20.58 29.68 21.29
N LEU A 418 -21.17 30.40 20.33
CA LEU A 418 -22.46 30.01 19.77
C LEU A 418 -22.37 28.65 19.08
N THR A 419 -23.20 27.71 19.51
CA THR A 419 -23.32 26.38 18.90
C THR A 419 -24.28 26.40 17.73
N GLN A 420 -24.17 25.43 16.81
CA GLN A 420 -25.09 25.34 15.67
C GLN A 420 -26.55 25.24 16.12
N GLU A 421 -26.84 24.44 17.15
CA GLU A 421 -28.18 24.30 17.70
C GLU A 421 -28.75 25.63 18.23
N GLN A 422 -27.93 26.43 18.91
CA GLN A 422 -28.34 27.76 19.38
C GLN A 422 -28.59 28.72 18.21
N ALA A 423 -27.75 28.70 17.18
CA ALA A 423 -27.94 29.49 15.98
C ALA A 423 -29.22 29.10 15.23
N ASP A 424 -29.49 27.80 15.09
CA ASP A 424 -30.69 27.28 14.41
C ASP A 424 -31.97 27.68 15.14
N ILE A 425 -31.97 27.66 16.49
CA ILE A 425 -33.09 28.15 17.30
C ILE A 425 -33.34 29.63 17.03
N LEU A 426 -32.28 30.46 16.98
CA LEU A 426 -32.42 31.89 16.70
C LEU A 426 -32.90 32.18 15.27
N VAL A 427 -32.48 31.38 14.30
CA VAL A 427 -33.00 31.41 12.93
C VAL A 427 -34.51 31.17 12.94
N GLN A 428 -34.97 30.16 13.68
CA GLN A 428 -36.40 29.85 13.81
C GLN A 428 -37.17 30.98 14.53
N GLU A 429 -36.66 31.49 15.65
CA GLU A 429 -37.29 32.57 16.41
C GLU A 429 -37.42 33.85 15.57
N LEU A 430 -36.35 34.24 14.86
CA LEU A 430 -36.34 35.45 14.04
C LEU A 430 -37.26 35.31 12.82
N SER A 431 -37.23 34.16 12.13
CA SER A 431 -38.15 33.89 11.02
C SER A 431 -39.61 33.94 11.47
N GLN A 432 -39.94 33.37 12.64
CA GLN A 432 -41.30 33.44 13.18
C GLN A 432 -41.71 34.86 13.55
N ALA A 433 -40.81 35.67 14.10
CA ALA A 433 -41.10 37.06 14.44
C ALA A 433 -41.39 37.91 13.19
N ILE A 434 -40.59 37.74 12.13
CA ILE A 434 -40.82 38.39 10.82
C ILE A 434 -42.20 37.99 10.26
N ASN A 435 -42.52 36.69 10.26
CA ASN A 435 -43.79 36.17 9.73
C ASN A 435 -45.03 36.57 10.55
N LYS A 436 -44.86 37.04 11.79
CA LYS A 436 -45.95 37.46 12.69
C LYS A 436 -46.14 38.98 12.74
N LEU A 437 -45.46 39.72 11.88
CA LEU A 437 -45.72 41.15 11.73
C LEU A 437 -47.16 41.40 11.27
N THR A 438 -47.83 42.35 11.91
CA THR A 438 -49.24 42.69 11.64
C THR A 438 -49.30 44.07 11.01
N GLU A 439 -49.90 44.20 9.83
CA GLU A 439 -50.06 45.49 9.17
C GLU A 439 -50.98 46.44 9.97
N LYS A 440 -50.74 47.74 9.89
CA LYS A 440 -51.65 48.74 10.45
C LYS A 440 -52.96 48.72 9.66
N GLU A 441 -54.08 48.80 10.36
CA GLU A 441 -55.38 48.96 9.70
C GLU A 441 -55.40 50.30 8.96
N VAL A 442 -55.63 50.24 7.64
CA VAL A 442 -55.88 51.44 6.83
C VAL A 442 -57.32 51.84 7.10
N THR A 443 -57.55 52.82 7.98
CA THR A 443 -58.87 53.46 8.07
C THR A 443 -59.10 54.19 6.75
N PRO A 444 -60.10 53.82 5.93
CA PRO A 444 -60.43 54.59 4.74
C PRO A 444 -60.86 55.99 5.21
N ASP A 445 -60.18 57.03 4.72
CA ASP A 445 -60.56 58.42 4.98
C ASP A 445 -62.06 58.60 4.65
N GLU A 446 -62.81 59.04 5.67
CA GLU A 446 -64.26 59.30 5.64
C GLU A 446 -64.59 60.68 5.07
#